data_AF-A0A191HWN2-F1
#
_entry.id   AF-A0A191HWN2-F1
#
_cell.length_a   1.000
_cell.length_b   1.000
_cell.length_c   1.000
_cell.angle_alpha   90.00
_cell.angle_beta   90.00
_cell.angle_gamma   90.00
#
_symmetry.space_group_name_H-M   'P 1'
#
loop_
_entity.id
_entity.type
_entity.pdbx_description
1 polymer ?
#
loop_
_entity_poly.entity_id
_entity_poly.type
_entity_poly.pdbx_seq_one_letter_code
_entity_poly.pdbx_strand_id
1 'polypeptide(L)'
;MVAQPISYYMILKPVRETVENVKRSSEGDIGVLSAKLIVDNKANVLLTPLCRENSRSIFNKANIKIFKTVSDSVEENLRAFFD
;
A
#
# COMPACT_ATOMS: atom_id res chain seq x y z
N MET A 1 -7.62 -18.53 17.49
CA MET A 1 -7.51 -18.16 16.06
C MET A 1 -6.61 -16.93 15.98
N VAL A 2 -5.38 -17.09 15.51
CA VAL A 2 -4.38 -16.01 15.50
C VAL A 2 -4.56 -15.21 14.21
N ALA A 3 -5.00 -13.96 14.31
CA ALA A 3 -5.07 -13.04 13.18
C ALA A 3 -3.65 -12.59 12.83
N GLN A 4 -3.11 -13.12 11.74
CA GLN A 4 -1.83 -12.66 11.17
C GLN A 4 -1.99 -11.22 10.66
N PRO A 5 -1.08 -10.28 11.00
CA PRO A 5 -1.15 -8.91 10.51
C PRO A 5 -0.78 -8.86 9.02
N ILE A 6 -1.61 -8.18 8.23
CA ILE A 6 -1.34 -7.91 6.81
C ILE A 6 -0.43 -6.68 6.75
N SER A 7 0.87 -6.91 6.52
CA SER A 7 1.86 -5.85 6.31
C SER A 7 1.72 -5.25 4.90
N TYR A 8 1.60 -3.92 4.79
CA TYR A 8 1.74 -3.20 3.53
C TYR A 8 2.95 -2.27 3.64
N TYR A 9 3.72 -2.11 2.56
CA TYR A 9 4.89 -1.24 2.51
C TYR A 9 4.68 -0.10 1.51
N MET A 10 5.05 1.12 1.90
CA MET A 10 4.89 2.36 1.12
C MET A 10 6.27 2.96 0.84
N ILE A 11 6.51 3.44 -0.38
CA ILE A 11 7.79 4.06 -0.77
C ILE A 11 7.58 5.57 -0.94
N LEU A 12 8.18 6.34 -0.03
CA LEU A 12 8.38 7.78 -0.14
C LEU A 12 9.84 8.05 -0.55
N LYS A 13 10.08 8.89 -1.56
CA LYS A 13 11.44 9.37 -1.87
C LYS A 13 11.88 10.41 -0.81
N PRO A 14 13.15 10.47 -0.35
CA PRO A 14 14.20 9.46 -0.25
C PRO A 14 14.23 8.77 1.14
N VAL A 15 13.12 8.82 1.88
CA VAL A 15 13.01 8.33 3.26
C VAL A 15 12.14 7.07 3.27
N ARG A 16 12.73 5.95 3.71
CA ARG A 16 11.98 4.72 3.98
C ARG A 16 11.20 4.92 5.28
N GLU A 17 9.93 5.29 5.16
CA GLU A 17 9.03 5.45 6.30
C GLU A 17 8.06 4.27 6.39
N THR A 18 8.13 3.54 7.50
CA THR A 18 7.16 2.48 7.79
C THR A 18 5.96 3.11 8.47
N VAL A 19 4.83 3.15 7.77
CA VAL A 19 3.57 3.65 8.32
C VAL A 19 2.78 2.46 8.87
N GLU A 20 2.49 2.46 10.17
CA GLU A 20 1.62 1.44 10.77
C GLU A 20 0.22 1.59 10.16
N ASN A 21 -0.32 0.51 9.58
CA ASN A 21 -1.65 0.56 8.99
C ASN A 21 -2.69 0.80 10.09
N VAL A 22 -3.76 1.51 9.76
CA VAL A 22 -4.89 1.78 10.66
C VAL A 22 -5.37 0.44 11.23
N LYS A 23 -5.21 0.23 12.55
CA LYS A 23 -5.74 -0.94 13.24
C LYS A 23 -7.23 -1.04 12.95
N ARG A 24 -7.74 -2.28 12.88
CA ARG A 24 -9.16 -2.62 12.66
C ARG A 24 -10.03 -2.04 13.78
N SER A 25 -10.26 -0.73 13.82
CA SER A 25 -11.35 -0.15 14.57
C SER A 25 -12.60 -0.38 13.73
N SER A 26 -13.56 -1.07 14.35
CA SER A 26 -14.94 -1.15 13.88
C SER A 26 -15.39 0.19 13.29
N GLU A 27 -15.98 0.15 12.09
CA GLU A 27 -16.52 1.27 11.30
C GLU A 27 -15.56 1.85 10.25
N GLY A 28 -15.62 1.29 9.03
CA GLY A 28 -14.96 1.81 7.84
C GLY A 28 -14.34 0.72 6.95
N ASP A 29 -14.46 0.88 5.64
CA ASP A 29 -13.81 0.00 4.67
C ASP A 29 -12.29 0.30 4.71
N ILE A 30 -11.54 -0.50 5.47
CA ILE A 30 -10.12 -0.28 5.84
C ILE A 30 -9.25 0.05 4.60
N GLY A 31 -9.55 -0.58 3.47
CA GLY A 31 -8.84 -0.33 2.21
C GLY A 31 -9.00 1.10 1.66
N VAL A 32 -10.12 1.77 1.94
CA VAL A 32 -10.34 3.18 1.56
C VAL A 32 -9.52 4.12 2.44
N LEU A 33 -9.44 3.84 3.74
CA LEU A 33 -8.63 4.64 4.67
C LEU A 33 -7.14 4.52 4.35
N SER A 34 -6.64 3.30 4.11
CA SER A 34 -5.25 3.10 3.67
C SER A 34 -4.98 3.79 2.33
N ALA A 35 -5.94 3.75 1.39
CA ALA A 35 -5.77 4.44 0.11
C ALA A 35 -5.66 5.95 0.26
N LYS A 36 -6.50 6.57 1.11
CA LYS A 36 -6.40 8.00 1.43
C LYS A 36 -5.05 8.34 2.07
N LEU A 37 -4.60 7.55 3.04
CA LEU A 37 -3.30 7.75 3.69
C LEU A 37 -2.14 7.72 2.67
N ILE A 38 -2.15 6.76 1.73
CA ILE A 38 -1.14 6.68 0.67
C ILE A 38 -1.18 7.91 -0.25
N VAL A 39 -2.38 8.39 -0.60
CA VAL A 39 -2.58 9.61 -1.40
C VAL A 39 -2.12 10.86 -0.66
N ASP A 40 -2.44 10.98 0.63
CA ASP A 40 -2.06 12.11 1.49
C ASP A 40 -0.54 12.18 1.66
N ASN A 41 0.12 11.02 1.67
CA ASN A 41 1.57 10.91 1.63
C ASN A 41 2.17 11.15 0.23
N LYS A 42 1.38 11.54 -0.77
CA LYS A 42 1.84 11.90 -2.12
C LYS A 42 2.68 10.81 -2.81
N ALA A 43 2.38 9.54 -2.54
CA ALA A 43 3.05 8.44 -3.20
C ALA A 43 2.77 8.47 -4.71
N ASN A 44 3.78 8.16 -5.54
CA ASN A 44 3.61 8.05 -6.99
C ASN A 44 3.34 6.61 -7.45
N VAL A 45 3.79 5.63 -6.65
CA VAL A 45 3.75 4.20 -6.96
C VAL A 45 3.34 3.43 -5.72
N LEU A 46 2.46 2.45 -5.90
CA LEU A 46 2.04 1.48 -4.90
C LEU A 46 2.42 0.07 -5.34
N LEU A 47 3.22 -0.63 -4.52
CA LEU A 47 3.47 -2.07 -4.67
C LEU A 47 2.55 -2.81 -3.68
N THR A 48 1.70 -3.70 -4.17
CA THR A 48 0.81 -4.50 -3.30
C THR A 48 0.51 -5.88 -3.90
N PRO A 49 0.41 -6.96 -3.11
CA PRO A 49 0.03 -8.28 -3.63
C PRO A 49 -1.38 -8.29 -4.22
N LEU A 50 -2.28 -7.43 -3.69
CA LEU A 50 -3.65 -7.30 -4.17
C LEU A 50 -4.18 -5.87 -3.92
N CYS A 51 -4.91 -5.33 -4.90
CA CYS A 51 -5.63 -4.06 -4.76
C CYS A 51 -7.11 -4.27 -5.10
N ARG A 52 -7.99 -4.14 -4.09
CA ARG A 52 -9.44 -4.23 -4.25
C ARG A 52 -9.98 -3.01 -5.00
N GLU A 53 -11.12 -3.19 -5.67
CA GLU A 53 -11.70 -2.19 -6.58
C GLU A 53 -11.99 -0.84 -5.91
N ASN A 54 -12.52 -0.84 -4.68
CA ASN A 54 -12.78 0.38 -3.90
C ASN A 54 -11.52 1.24 -3.71
N SER A 55 -10.39 0.59 -3.38
CA SER A 55 -9.09 1.27 -3.23
C SER A 55 -8.50 1.67 -4.59
N ARG A 56 -8.67 0.82 -5.61
CA ARG A 56 -8.18 1.06 -6.98
C ARG A 56 -8.72 2.38 -7.54
N SER A 57 -10.01 2.65 -7.34
CA SER A 57 -10.66 3.89 -7.81
C SER A 57 -10.00 5.15 -7.24
N ILE A 58 -9.60 5.11 -5.96
CA ILE A 58 -8.93 6.23 -5.29
C ILE A 58 -7.54 6.45 -5.87
N PHE A 59 -6.76 5.39 -6.04
CA PHE A 59 -5.42 5.47 -6.61
C PHE A 59 -5.44 5.93 -8.07
N ASN A 60 -6.40 5.46 -8.87
CA ASN A 60 -6.58 5.89 -10.25
C ASN A 60 -6.88 7.40 -10.32
N LYS A 61 -7.78 7.91 -9.46
CA LYS A 61 -8.08 9.35 -9.38
C LYS A 61 -6.86 10.19 -8.96
N ALA A 62 -6.01 9.64 -8.11
CA ALA A 62 -4.78 10.27 -7.66
C ALA A 62 -3.57 10.06 -8.62
N ASN A 63 -3.78 9.39 -9.76
CA ASN A 63 -2.74 9.03 -10.73
C ASN A 63 -1.57 8.22 -10.11
N ILE A 64 -1.86 7.40 -9.12
CA ILE A 64 -0.88 6.50 -8.49
C ILE A 64 -0.80 5.21 -9.31
N LYS A 65 0.41 4.85 -9.74
CA LYS A 65 0.64 3.59 -10.46
C LYS A 65 0.64 2.42 -9.48
N ILE A 66 -0.02 1.34 -9.83
CA ILE A 66 -0.14 0.15 -8.96
C ILE A 66 0.54 -1.02 -9.63
N PHE A 67 1.45 -1.68 -8.91
CA PHE A 67 2.14 -2.88 -9.37
C PHE A 67 1.94 -4.01 -8.36
N LYS A 68 1.89 -5.24 -8.88
CA LYS A 68 1.79 -6.43 -8.05
C LYS A 68 3.17 -6.78 -7.50
N THR A 69 3.24 -7.11 -6.21
CA THR A 69 4.46 -7.65 -5.61
C THR A 69 4.76 -9.06 -6.14
N VAL A 70 6.05 -9.39 -6.24
CA VAL A 70 6.57 -10.67 -6.70
C VAL A 70 6.93 -11.61 -5.54
N SER A 71 7.13 -11.07 -4.34
CA SER A 71 7.40 -11.85 -3.13
C SER A 71 6.88 -11.16 -1.87
N ASP A 72 7.07 -11.81 -0.72
CA ASP A 72 6.74 -11.25 0.60
C ASP A 72 7.83 -10.30 1.13
N SER A 73 9.01 -10.26 0.49
CA SER A 73 10.13 -9.40 0.89
C SER A 73 10.03 -8.02 0.26
N VAL A 74 10.07 -6.97 1.08
CA VAL A 74 10.13 -5.57 0.61
C VAL A 74 11.30 -5.35 -0.32
N GLU A 75 12.46 -5.88 0.06
CA GLU A 75 13.71 -5.63 -0.64
C GLU A 75 13.68 -6.27 -2.02
N GLU A 76 13.16 -7.49 -2.12
CA GLU A 76 13.01 -8.17 -3.41
C GLU A 76 12.02 -7.45 -4.32
N ASN A 77 10.89 -6.98 -3.79
CA ASN A 77 9.93 -6.20 -4.57
C ASN A 77 10.50 -4.86 -5.04
N LEU A 78 11.31 -4.20 -4.22
CA LEU A 78 12.02 -2.98 -4.60
C LEU A 78 13.01 -3.27 -5.73
N ARG A 79 13.82 -4.33 -5.59
CA ARG A 79 14.76 -4.74 -6.63
C ARG A 79 14.04 -5.04 -7.94
N ALA A 80 12.99 -5.86 -7.90
CA ALA A 80 12.19 -6.20 -9.08
C ALA A 80 11.46 -5.02 -9.73
N PHE A 81 11.24 -3.91 -9.00
CA PHE A 81 10.64 -2.70 -9.55
C PHE A 81 11.66 -1.77 -10.24
N PHE A 82 12.92 -1.81 -9.82
CA PHE A 82 13.99 -0.94 -10.36
C PHE A 82 14.91 -1.63 -11.37
N ASP A 83 14.82 -2.95 -11.50
CA ASP A 83 15.45 -3.73 -12.59
C ASP A 83 14.78 -3.42 -13.95
#